data_AF-A0A327UHF0-F1
#
_entry.id   AF-A0A327UHF0-F1
#
_cell.length_a   1.000
_cell.length_b   1.000
_cell.length_c   1.000
_cell.angle_alpha   90.00
_cell.angle_beta   90.00
_cell.angle_gamma   90.00
#
_symmetry.space_group_name_H-M   'P 1'
#
loop_
_entity.id
_entity.type
_entity.pdbx_description
1 polymer ?
#
loop_
_entity_poly.entity_id
_entity_poly.type
_entity_poly.pdbx_seq_one_letter_code
_entity_poly.pdbx_strand_id
1 'polypeptide(L)'
;MTKPKLFVLAAVLIVLGIGLFVWEPAGPEAECAKDTSRTSGFVDEEKNCPISIESYERIREAKSGPQWDNIGGLVLVVGGIGVAITAAVRKSRTTA
;
A
#
# COMPACT_ATOMS: atom_id res chain seq x y z
N MET A 1 -4.89 6.09 -28.76
CA MET A 1 -4.16 4.93 -28.18
C MET A 1 -4.58 3.67 -28.93
N THR A 2 -3.64 2.87 -29.43
CA THR A 2 -3.95 1.63 -30.16
C THR A 2 -4.35 0.53 -29.18
N LYS A 3 -5.09 -0.49 -29.63
CA LYS A 3 -5.47 -1.67 -28.81
C LYS A 3 -4.30 -2.27 -28.01
N PRO A 4 -3.12 -2.57 -28.61
CA PRO A 4 -2.00 -3.10 -27.85
C PRO A 4 -1.51 -2.15 -26.75
N LYS A 5 -1.52 -0.83 -26.99
CA LYS A 5 -1.15 0.16 -25.97
C LYS A 5 -2.12 0.16 -24.78
N LEU A 6 -3.41 -0.08 -25.01
CA LEU A 6 -4.40 -0.17 -23.94
C LEU A 6 -4.23 -1.43 -23.09
N PHE A 7 -3.92 -2.57 -23.71
CA PHE A 7 -3.62 -3.80 -22.95
C PHE A 7 -2.34 -3.68 -22.14
N VAL A 8 -1.30 -3.06 -22.71
CA VAL A 8 -0.06 -2.76 -21.97
C VAL A 8 -0.34 -1.84 -20.78
N LEU A 9 -1.13 -0.78 -20.98
CA LEU A 9 -1.53 0.12 -19.89
C LEU A 9 -2.32 -0.64 -18.80
N ALA A 10 -3.28 -1.47 -19.18
CA ALA A 10 -4.05 -2.27 -18.23
C ALA A 10 -3.15 -3.21 -17.42
N ALA A 11 -2.21 -3.90 -18.08
CA ALA A 11 -1.25 -4.77 -17.40
C ALA A 11 -0.37 -3.99 -16.42
N VAL A 12 0.13 -2.82 -16.82
CA VAL A 12 0.94 -1.95 -15.94
C VAL A 12 0.13 -1.50 -14.72
N LEU A 13 -1.12 -1.06 -14.90
CA LEU A 13 -1.99 -0.65 -13.79
C LEU A 13 -2.25 -1.79 -12.81
N ILE A 14 -2.51 -3.00 -13.31
CA ILE A 14 -2.74 -4.18 -12.47
C ILE A 14 -1.46 -4.56 -11.71
N VAL A 15 -0.32 -4.61 -12.38
CA VAL A 15 0.96 -4.96 -11.74
C VAL A 15 1.34 -3.94 -10.68
N LEU A 16 1.20 -2.64 -10.95
CA LEU A 16 1.42 -1.60 -9.95
C LEU A 16 0.44 -1.70 -8.79
N GLY A 17 -0.84 -1.98 -9.06
CA GLY A 17 -1.84 -2.14 -8.03
C GLY A 17 -1.56 -3.32 -7.10
N ILE A 18 -1.14 -4.46 -7.66
CA ILE A 18 -0.68 -5.62 -6.87
C ILE A 18 0.60 -5.28 -6.10
N GLY A 19 1.53 -4.56 -6.73
CA GLY A 19 2.76 -4.11 -6.09
C GLY A 19 2.51 -3.29 -4.82
N LEU A 20 1.53 -2.38 -4.86
CA LEU A 20 1.13 -1.60 -3.67
C LEU A 20 0.50 -2.45 -2.57
N PHE A 21 -0.17 -3.55 -2.91
CA PHE A 21 -0.71 -4.49 -1.91
C PHE A 21 0.38 -5.30 -1.20
N VAL A 22 1.47 -5.63 -1.89
CA VAL A 22 2.59 -6.41 -1.35
C VAL A 22 3.58 -5.50 -0.61
N TRP A 23 3.55 -4.19 -0.88
CA TRP A 23 4.44 -3.24 -0.26
C TRP A 23 4.02 -2.96 1.19
N GLU A 24 4.79 -3.46 2.16
CA GLU A 24 4.64 -3.07 3.55
C GLU A 24 5.30 -1.70 3.79
N PRO A 25 4.55 -0.68 4.23
CA PRO A 25 5.13 0.60 4.57
C PRO A 25 6.07 0.44 5.77
N ALA A 26 7.23 1.10 5.72
CA ALA A 26 8.14 1.14 6.85
C ALA A 26 7.41 1.81 8.04
N GLY A 27 7.16 1.03 9.10
CA GLY A 27 6.53 1.52 10.31
C GLY A 27 7.43 2.49 11.08
N PRO A 28 6.86 3.32 11.96
CA PRO A 28 7.67 4.15 12.85
C PRO A 28 8.51 3.27 13.78
N GLU A 29 9.78 3.63 13.98
CA GLU A 29 10.64 2.89 14.90
C GLU A 29 10.18 3.02 16.35
N ALA A 30 10.38 1.95 17.11
CA ALA A 30 10.17 1.95 18.55
C ALA A 30 11.24 2.82 19.24
N GLU A 31 10.78 3.76 20.06
CA GLU A 31 11.59 4.61 20.93
C GLU A 31 11.47 4.11 22.37
N CYS A 32 12.62 3.94 23.04
CA CYS A 32 12.66 3.55 24.44
C CYS A 32 12.06 4.64 25.34
N ALA A 33 11.35 4.24 26.38
CA ALA A 33 10.84 5.14 27.41
C ALA A 33 12.01 5.86 28.12
N LYS A 34 11.97 7.20 28.16
CA LYS A 34 12.94 8.03 28.90
C LYS A 34 12.74 7.92 30.42
N ASP A 35 11.50 7.66 30.85
CA ASP A 35 11.12 7.43 32.24
C ASP A 35 10.57 6.01 32.42
N THR A 36 11.21 5.22 33.28
CA THR A 36 10.84 3.81 33.54
C THR A 36 9.51 3.65 34.29
N SER A 37 8.92 4.75 34.77
CA SER A 37 7.64 4.78 35.49
C SER A 37 6.42 4.92 34.58
N ARG A 38 6.60 5.34 33.32
CA ARG A 38 5.53 5.48 32.32
C ARG A 38 5.91 4.76 31.05
N THR A 39 5.65 3.46 31.02
CA THR A 39 5.92 2.59 29.88
C THR A 39 4.60 2.10 29.27
N SER A 40 4.64 1.73 27.99
CA SER A 40 3.49 1.13 27.28
C SER A 40 3.13 -0.28 27.75
N GLY A 41 3.95 -0.89 28.61
CA GLY A 41 3.85 -2.31 28.98
C GLY A 41 4.44 -3.28 27.94
N PHE A 42 4.91 -2.78 26.79
CA PHE A 42 5.58 -3.56 25.75
C PHE A 42 7.08 -3.29 25.74
N VAL A 43 7.86 -4.30 25.34
CA VAL A 43 9.32 -4.25 25.25
C VAL A 43 9.72 -4.41 23.78
N ASP A 44 10.68 -3.61 23.35
CA ASP A 44 11.33 -3.75 22.05
C ASP A 44 12.34 -4.93 22.12
N GLU A 45 12.16 -5.94 21.27
CA GLU A 45 13.01 -7.15 21.24
C GLU A 45 14.42 -6.87 20.69
N GLU A 46 14.59 -5.88 19.82
CA GLU A 46 15.89 -5.49 19.27
C GLU A 46 16.68 -4.65 20.29
N LYS A 47 16.01 -3.69 20.93
CA LYS A 47 16.64 -2.73 21.84
C LYS A 47 16.60 -3.14 23.31
N ASN A 48 15.89 -4.22 23.65
CA ASN A 48 15.70 -4.75 25.01
C ASN A 48 15.26 -3.66 26.02
N CYS A 49 14.43 -2.72 25.57
CA CYS A 49 13.97 -1.58 26.37
C CYS A 49 12.44 -1.48 26.37
N PRO A 50 11.83 -0.98 27.46
CA PRO A 50 10.39 -0.71 27.47
C PRO A 50 10.06 0.42 26.49
N ILE A 51 9.08 0.20 25.63
CA ILE A 51 8.63 1.17 24.63
C ILE A 51 7.85 2.28 25.34
N SER A 52 8.09 3.54 24.98
CA SER A 52 7.32 4.68 25.49
C SER A 52 5.85 4.60 25.08
N ILE A 53 4.94 5.17 25.88
CA ILE A 53 3.51 5.19 25.54
C ILE A 53 3.30 5.91 24.20
N GLU A 54 4.01 7.02 23.97
CA GLU A 54 3.92 7.83 22.76
C GLU A 54 4.47 7.10 21.52
N SER A 55 5.49 6.27 21.69
CA SER A 55 6.01 5.44 20.59
C SER A 55 5.07 4.29 20.26
N TYR A 56 4.50 3.65 21.30
CA TYR A 56 3.51 2.60 21.11
C TYR A 56 2.25 3.12 20.42
N GLU A 57 1.74 4.29 20.80
CA GLU A 57 0.60 4.93 20.13
C GLU A 57 0.89 5.18 18.65
N ARG A 58 2.07 5.71 18.31
CA ARG A 58 2.49 5.91 16.91
C ARG A 58 2.56 4.60 16.12
N ILE A 59 3.12 3.54 16.69
CA ILE A 59 3.18 2.21 16.04
C ILE A 59 1.77 1.63 15.88
N ARG A 60 0.92 1.77 16.91
CA ARG A 60 -0.46 1.29 16.87
C ARG A 60 -1.23 2.02 15.79
N GLU A 61 -1.16 3.34 15.75
CA GLU A 61 -1.81 4.16 14.72
C GLU A 61 -1.30 3.85 13.31
N ALA A 62 -0.01 3.59 13.13
CA ALA A 62 0.53 3.16 11.84
C ALA A 62 -0.03 1.80 11.40
N LYS A 63 -0.27 0.87 12.34
CA LYS A 63 -0.87 -0.43 12.04
C LYS A 63 -2.39 -0.40 11.87
N SER A 64 -3.10 0.41 12.67
CA SER A 64 -4.55 0.48 12.68
C SER A 64 -5.13 1.60 11.81
N GLY A 65 -4.27 2.47 11.28
CA GLY A 65 -4.65 3.60 10.43
C GLY A 65 -5.12 3.18 9.03
N PRO A 66 -5.62 4.13 8.23
CA PRO A 66 -6.03 3.84 6.87
C PRO A 66 -4.83 3.39 6.05
N GLN A 67 -4.89 2.15 5.53
CA GLN A 67 -3.87 1.58 4.66
C GLN A 67 -4.02 2.16 3.25
N TRP A 68 -3.53 3.38 3.06
CA TRP A 68 -3.66 4.13 1.80
C TRP A 68 -3.05 3.41 0.60
N ASP A 69 -1.98 2.65 0.81
CA ASP A 69 -1.34 1.83 -0.24
C ASP A 69 -2.29 0.75 -0.76
N ASN A 70 -3.02 0.07 0.13
CA ASN A 70 -4.03 -0.92 -0.25
C ASN A 70 -5.21 -0.30 -0.99
N ILE A 71 -5.65 0.89 -0.58
CA ILE A 71 -6.72 1.62 -1.26
C ILE A 71 -6.27 2.04 -2.66
N GLY A 72 -5.07 2.63 -2.76
CA GLY A 72 -4.47 3.00 -4.05
C GLY A 72 -4.28 1.79 -4.96
N GLY A 73 -3.79 0.68 -4.40
CA GLY A 73 -3.63 -0.59 -5.09
C GLY A 73 -4.95 -1.11 -5.66
N LEU A 74 -6.02 -1.09 -4.85
CA LEU A 74 -7.35 -1.52 -5.27
C LEU A 74 -7.88 -0.66 -6.43
N VAL A 75 -7.75 0.66 -6.34
CA VAL A 75 -8.19 1.59 -7.39
C VAL A 75 -7.42 1.32 -8.69
N LEU A 76 -6.11 1.09 -8.62
CA LEU A 76 -5.29 0.75 -9.78
C LEU A 76 -5.71 -0.56 -10.42
N VAL A 77 -5.98 -1.61 -9.64
CA VAL A 77 -6.44 -2.90 -10.17
C VAL A 77 -7.81 -2.76 -10.85
N VAL A 78 -8.78 -2.14 -10.18
CA VAL A 78 -10.12 -1.91 -10.75
C VAL A 78 -10.06 -1.05 -12.01
N GLY A 79 -9.25 0.01 -11.99
CA GLY A 79 -8.99 0.84 -13.16
C GLY A 79 -8.36 0.06 -14.31
N GLY A 80 -7.36 -0.77 -14.02
CA GLY A 80 -6.70 -1.65 -15.00
C GLY A 80 -7.68 -2.65 -15.65
N ILE A 81 -8.55 -3.28 -14.86
CA ILE A 81 -9.63 -4.15 -15.37
C ILE A 81 -10.56 -3.37 -16.29
N GLY A 82 -10.99 -2.16 -15.88
CA GLY A 82 -11.82 -1.29 -16.70
C GLY A 82 -11.17 -0.93 -18.05
N VAL A 83 -9.88 -0.62 -18.05
CA VAL A 83 -9.10 -0.35 -19.28
C VAL A 83 -9.03 -1.59 -20.16
N ALA A 84 -8.81 -2.78 -19.59
CA ALA A 84 -8.76 -4.04 -20.33
C ALA A 84 -10.09 -4.35 -21.03
N ILE A 85 -11.21 -4.20 -20.31
CA ILE A 85 -12.56 -4.39 -20.88
C ILE A 85 -12.80 -3.39 -22.00
N THR A 86 -12.45 -2.11 -21.78
CA THR A 86 -12.60 -1.07 -22.81
C THR A 86 -11.77 -1.39 -24.05
N ALA A 87 -10.55 -1.89 -23.89
CA ALA A 87 -9.69 -2.31 -24.99
C ALA A 87 -10.28 -3.47 -25.80
N ALA A 88 -10.91 -4.43 -25.12
CA ALA A 88 -11.54 -5.60 -25.73
C ALA A 88 -12.78 -5.22 -26.57
N VAL A 89 -13.63 -4.33 -26.04
CA VAL A 89 -14.90 -3.95 -26.71
C VAL A 89 -14.66 -2.91 -27.82
N ARG A 90 -13.57 -2.14 -27.76
CA ARG A 90 -13.31 -1.10 -28.77
C ARG A 90 -13.14 -1.73 -30.16
N LYS A 91 -14.00 -1.37 -31.11
CA LYS A 91 -13.85 -1.78 -32.51
C LYS A 91 -12.53 -1.20 -33.05
N SER A 92 -11.70 -2.04 -33.66
CA SER A 92 -10.55 -1.56 -34.42
C SER A 92 -11.11 -0.71 -35.56
N ARG A 93 -10.73 0.56 -35.68
CA ARG A 93 -10.84 1.22 -36.99
C ARG A 93 -9.87 0.48 -37.88
N THR A 94 -10.38 -0.49 -38.63
CA THR A 94 -9.75 -0.97 -39.85
C THR A 94 -9.69 0.25 -40.76
N THR A 95 -8.53 0.90 -40.81
CA THR A 95 -8.25 1.87 -41.87
C THR A 95 -8.19 1.04 -43.14
N ALA A 96 -9.19 1.22 -43.99
CA ALA A 96 -9.20 0.74 -45.37
C ALA A 96 -8.13 1.47 -46.18
#